data_AF-A0A3P5Z8J5-F1
#
_entry.id   AF-A0A3P5Z8J5-F1
#
_cell.length_a   1.000
_cell.length_b   1.000
_cell.length_c   1.000
_cell.angle_alpha   90.00
_cell.angle_beta   90.00
_cell.angle_gamma   90.00
#
_symmetry.space_group_name_H-M   'P 1'
#
loop_
_entity.id
_entity.type
_entity.pdbx_description
1 polymer ?
#
loop_
_entity_poly.entity_id
_entity_poly.type
_entity_poly.pdbx_seq_one_letter_code
_entity_poly.pdbx_strand_id
1 'polypeptide(L)'
;MFNLSSSWDTVPSTTGLRTGTAVESGTYMSCRHVAGASAYIKTFHPEWSPSMIQSVIMTTAWAMSMDQGEFAYGAGHVDPIKAVNPGLVYEVDKSDHINFLCGMNYILKMLQLISGEAVTCTGKTLPKNLNYPSMTARVAAGKQFQVNFSRTLRNLGMRSTYKAEVSGSKFDVRVIPEALSLNTMHEKESFELTVCLFQGMVLKTVNWCLLI
;
A
#
# COMPACT_ATOMS: atom_id res chain seq x y z
N MET A 1 -20.35 7.69 -5.72
CA MET A 1 -19.91 7.66 -7.13
C MET A 1 -19.45 9.07 -7.47
N PHE A 2 -18.17 9.25 -7.82
CA PHE A 2 -17.64 10.57 -8.20
C PHE A 2 -17.80 10.74 -9.71
N ASN A 3 -18.38 11.86 -10.12
CA ASN A 3 -18.49 12.27 -11.51
C ASN A 3 -17.37 13.26 -11.80
N LEU A 4 -16.54 12.96 -12.79
CA LEU A 4 -15.35 13.74 -13.12
C LEU A 4 -15.48 14.29 -14.55
N SER A 5 -15.14 15.56 -14.72
CA SER A 5 -15.09 16.20 -16.05
C SER A 5 -13.73 15.98 -16.70
N SER A 6 -13.69 15.50 -17.93
CA SER A 6 -12.47 15.41 -18.76
C SER A 6 -12.67 16.10 -20.11
N SER A 7 -11.57 16.48 -20.75
CA SER A 7 -11.57 17.01 -22.13
C SER A 7 -11.82 15.89 -23.14
N TRP A 8 -12.59 16.17 -24.18
CA TRP A 8 -12.92 15.23 -25.24
C TRP A 8 -12.89 15.89 -26.62
N ASP A 9 -12.33 15.18 -27.59
CA ASP A 9 -12.15 15.70 -28.95
C ASP A 9 -13.47 15.82 -29.73
N THR A 10 -14.55 15.19 -29.25
CA THR A 10 -15.98 15.48 -29.53
C THR A 10 -16.82 14.33 -29.01
N VAL A 11 -17.82 14.60 -28.17
CA VAL A 11 -18.81 13.60 -27.75
C VAL A 11 -20.12 13.84 -28.49
N PRO A 12 -20.74 12.81 -29.12
CA PRO A 12 -22.16 12.86 -29.42
C PRO A 12 -22.90 12.91 -28.08
N SER A 13 -23.27 14.10 -27.64
CA SER A 13 -23.95 14.30 -26.36
C SER A 13 -25.31 13.57 -26.37
N THR A 14 -25.61 12.82 -25.33
CA THR A 14 -26.97 12.32 -25.05
C THR A 14 -27.98 13.46 -24.79
N THR A 15 -27.50 14.69 -24.59
CA THR A 15 -28.27 15.90 -24.24
C THR A 15 -28.35 16.96 -25.35
N GLY A 16 -27.76 16.72 -26.53
CA GLY A 16 -27.77 17.66 -27.66
C GLY A 16 -26.84 18.89 -27.55
N LEU A 17 -26.07 19.04 -26.46
CA LEU A 17 -25.07 20.11 -26.32
C LEU A 17 -23.65 19.63 -26.68
N ARG A 18 -23.05 20.26 -27.69
CA ARG A 18 -21.62 20.06 -28.02
C ARG A 18 -20.74 20.81 -27.01
N THR A 19 -20.22 20.08 -26.04
CA THR A 19 -19.20 20.58 -25.11
C THR A 19 -17.85 19.92 -25.41
N GLY A 20 -16.75 20.67 -25.28
CA GLY A 20 -15.38 20.10 -25.36
C GLY A 20 -15.00 19.25 -24.14
N THR A 21 -15.96 19.00 -23.25
CA THR A 21 -15.82 18.27 -22.00
C THR A 21 -16.96 17.29 -21.82
N ALA A 22 -16.69 16.15 -21.19
CA ALA A 22 -17.71 15.17 -20.80
C ALA A 22 -17.59 14.82 -19.32
N VAL A 23 -18.72 14.51 -18.70
CA VAL A 23 -18.79 14.06 -17.31
C VAL A 23 -18.87 12.54 -17.32
N GLU A 24 -17.90 11.91 -16.68
CA GLU A 24 -17.77 10.46 -16.67
C GLU A 24 -17.53 9.92 -15.26
N SER A 25 -17.81 8.63 -15.09
CA SER A 25 -17.62 7.90 -13.84
C SER A 25 -16.96 6.55 -14.10
N GLY A 26 -15.95 6.20 -13.30
CA GLY A 26 -15.33 4.89 -13.33
C GLY A 26 -13.93 4.88 -12.73
N THR A 27 -13.41 3.69 -12.43
CA THR A 27 -12.08 3.51 -11.82
C THR A 27 -10.94 4.02 -12.71
N TYR A 28 -11.15 4.05 -14.03
CA TYR A 28 -10.21 4.62 -14.99
C TYR A 28 -10.02 6.14 -14.78
N MET A 29 -11.06 6.86 -14.36
CA MET A 29 -10.95 8.29 -14.03
C MET A 29 -10.16 8.49 -12.74
N SER A 30 -10.40 7.65 -11.72
CA SER A 30 -9.60 7.65 -10.49
C SER A 30 -8.13 7.30 -10.76
N CYS A 31 -7.87 6.34 -11.65
CA CYS A 31 -6.51 5.95 -12.05
C CYS A 31 -5.71 7.14 -12.58
N ARG A 32 -6.31 8.00 -13.42
CA ARG A 32 -5.66 9.22 -13.93
C ARG A 32 -5.31 10.21 -12.81
N HIS A 33 -6.15 10.32 -11.78
CA HIS A 33 -5.85 11.18 -10.63
C HIS A 33 -4.67 10.65 -9.80
N VAL A 34 -4.65 9.35 -9.53
CA VAL A 34 -3.52 8.72 -8.83
C VAL A 34 -2.23 8.84 -9.65
N ALA A 35 -2.31 8.66 -10.98
CA ALA A 35 -1.15 8.87 -11.86
C ALA A 35 -0.64 10.33 -11.81
N GLY A 36 -1.54 11.31 -11.80
CA GLY A 36 -1.19 12.72 -11.61
C GLY A 36 -0.55 13.00 -10.25
N ALA A 37 -1.08 12.43 -9.17
CA ALA A 37 -0.52 12.54 -7.84
C ALA A 37 0.88 11.91 -7.75
N SER A 38 1.09 10.73 -8.33
CA SER A 38 2.40 10.07 -8.43
C SER A 38 3.41 10.93 -9.18
N ALA A 39 3.01 11.52 -10.31
CA ALA A 39 3.86 12.42 -11.08
C ALA A 39 4.21 13.68 -10.28
N TYR A 40 3.23 14.28 -9.60
CA TYR A 40 3.45 15.42 -8.71
C TYR A 40 4.50 15.10 -7.62
N ILE A 41 4.34 14.01 -6.88
CA ILE A 41 5.31 13.57 -5.85
C ILE A 41 6.69 13.36 -6.46
N LYS A 42 6.77 12.74 -7.65
CA LYS A 42 8.04 12.50 -8.36
C LYS A 42 8.78 13.80 -8.72
N THR A 43 8.09 14.92 -8.90
CA THR A 43 8.75 16.21 -9.16
C THR A 43 9.53 16.74 -7.95
N PHE A 44 9.08 16.42 -6.73
CA PHE A 44 9.77 16.80 -5.49
C PHE A 44 10.84 15.78 -5.09
N HIS A 45 10.66 14.52 -5.47
CA HIS A 45 11.58 13.43 -5.14
C HIS A 45 11.97 12.61 -6.39
N PRO A 46 12.80 13.15 -7.29
CA PRO A 46 13.15 12.51 -8.56
C PRO A 46 13.87 11.17 -8.41
N GLU A 47 14.51 10.92 -7.28
CA GLU A 47 15.24 9.70 -6.96
C GLU A 47 14.34 8.58 -6.41
N TRP A 48 13.09 8.88 -6.01
CA TRP A 48 12.25 7.86 -5.38
C TRP A 48 11.84 6.74 -6.33
N SER A 49 11.98 5.50 -5.89
CA SER A 49 11.50 4.34 -6.61
C SER A 49 9.96 4.33 -6.73
N PRO A 50 9.39 3.60 -7.71
CA PRO A 50 7.94 3.46 -7.81
C PRO A 50 7.29 2.89 -6.54
N SER A 51 7.97 1.97 -5.84
CA SER A 51 7.48 1.38 -4.59
C SER A 51 7.42 2.40 -3.46
N MET A 52 8.41 3.31 -3.37
CA MET A 52 8.38 4.41 -2.41
C MET A 52 7.22 5.36 -2.69
N ILE A 53 7.01 5.79 -3.94
CA ILE A 53 5.89 6.66 -4.30
C ILE A 53 4.54 6.01 -3.98
N GLN A 54 4.40 4.73 -4.30
CA GLN A 54 3.20 3.98 -3.95
C GLN A 54 3.01 3.90 -2.43
N SER A 55 4.09 3.65 -1.67
CA SER A 55 4.04 3.58 -0.22
C SER A 55 3.54 4.88 0.38
N VAL A 56 4.08 6.03 -0.01
CA VAL A 56 3.74 7.31 0.60
C VAL A 56 2.31 7.72 0.26
N ILE A 57 1.84 7.44 -0.96
CA ILE A 57 0.44 7.65 -1.34
C ILE A 57 -0.50 6.85 -0.44
N MET A 58 -0.12 5.62 -0.09
CA MET A 58 -0.92 4.75 0.75
C MET A 58 -0.88 5.17 2.23
N THR A 59 0.30 5.45 2.79
CA THR A 59 0.45 5.74 4.22
C THR A 59 -0.04 7.14 4.61
N THR A 60 -0.12 8.07 3.65
CA THR A 60 -0.64 9.42 3.91
C THR A 60 -2.11 9.58 3.54
N ALA A 61 -2.75 8.55 2.99
CA ALA A 61 -4.17 8.59 2.64
C ALA A 61 -5.07 8.85 3.85
N TRP A 62 -6.19 9.52 3.62
CA TRP A 62 -7.22 9.70 4.65
C TRP A 62 -8.05 8.43 4.81
N ALA A 63 -8.19 8.00 6.05
CA ALA A 63 -9.03 6.86 6.38
C ALA A 63 -10.47 7.10 5.92
N MET A 64 -11.04 6.10 5.24
CA MET A 64 -12.43 6.09 4.82
C MET A 64 -13.22 5.13 5.70
N SER A 65 -14.47 5.46 6.01
CA SER A 65 -15.38 4.60 6.77
C SER A 65 -16.55 4.18 5.88
N MET A 66 -16.32 3.11 5.11
CA MET A 66 -17.36 2.47 4.28
C MET A 66 -17.58 1.03 4.74
N ASP A 67 -18.82 0.53 4.67
CA ASP A 67 -19.21 -0.81 5.15
C ASP A 67 -18.43 -1.99 4.51
N GLN A 68 -17.87 -1.73 3.33
CA GLN A 68 -17.09 -2.68 2.53
C GLN A 68 -15.62 -2.81 3.00
N GLY A 69 -15.16 -1.89 3.85
CA GLY A 69 -13.81 -1.88 4.42
C GLY A 69 -12.71 -1.71 3.38
N GLU A 70 -11.51 -2.14 3.74
CA GLU A 70 -10.28 -1.86 2.99
C GLU A 70 -10.20 -2.60 1.66
N PHE A 71 -11.05 -3.58 1.40
CA PHE A 71 -11.15 -4.20 0.07
C PHE A 71 -11.87 -3.31 -0.96
N ALA A 72 -12.62 -2.31 -0.52
CA ALA A 72 -13.24 -1.35 -1.43
C ALA A 72 -12.34 -0.16 -1.74
N TYR A 73 -11.66 0.39 -0.72
CA TYR A 73 -10.91 1.65 -0.85
C TYR A 73 -9.40 1.52 -0.54
N GLY A 74 -8.89 0.33 -0.24
CA GLY A 74 -7.49 0.13 0.09
C GLY A 74 -7.10 0.91 1.35
N ALA A 75 -6.05 1.73 1.23
CA ALA A 75 -5.56 2.57 2.32
C ALA A 75 -6.42 3.82 2.57
N GLY A 76 -7.29 4.21 1.63
CA GLY A 76 -8.20 5.35 1.78
C GLY A 76 -8.11 6.37 0.64
N HIS A 77 -8.51 7.61 0.95
CA HIS A 77 -8.54 8.70 -0.03
C HIS A 77 -7.17 9.36 -0.15
N VAL A 78 -6.69 9.55 -1.38
CA VAL A 78 -5.33 10.07 -1.63
C VAL A 78 -5.18 11.52 -1.15
N ASP A 79 -4.08 11.81 -0.46
CA ASP A 79 -3.63 13.16 -0.07
C ASP A 79 -2.25 13.44 -0.69
N PRO A 80 -2.20 14.07 -1.88
CA PRO A 80 -0.93 14.34 -2.57
C PRO A 80 -0.03 15.33 -1.84
N ILE A 81 -0.61 16.24 -1.04
CA ILE A 81 0.16 17.28 -0.33
C ILE A 81 0.93 16.63 0.82
N LYS A 82 0.24 15.79 1.61
CA LYS A 82 0.88 15.05 2.71
C LYS A 82 1.89 14.02 2.19
N ALA A 83 1.64 13.41 1.02
CA ALA A 83 2.52 12.42 0.41
C ALA A 83 3.91 12.95 0.00
N VAL A 84 4.08 14.27 -0.14
CA VAL A 84 5.40 14.88 -0.41
C VAL A 84 6.33 14.76 0.80
N ASN A 85 5.82 14.82 2.03
CA ASN A 85 6.64 14.76 3.25
C ASN A 85 6.07 13.74 4.25
N PRO A 86 6.21 12.43 3.96
CA PRO A 86 5.54 11.34 4.70
C PRO A 86 6.27 10.92 5.98
N GLY A 87 7.52 11.36 6.19
CA GLY A 87 8.40 10.95 7.30
C GLY A 87 9.02 9.56 7.12
N LEU A 88 8.20 8.55 6.83
CA LEU A 88 8.60 7.15 6.67
C LEU A 88 8.13 6.56 5.34
N VAL A 89 8.82 5.52 4.87
CA VAL A 89 8.44 4.80 3.65
C VAL A 89 8.73 3.30 3.74
N TYR A 90 7.84 2.51 3.12
CA TYR A 90 8.06 1.11 2.80
C TYR A 90 8.73 1.01 1.43
N GLU A 91 9.98 0.60 1.40
CA GLU A 91 10.76 0.43 0.17
C GLU A 91 10.80 -1.05 -0.22
N VAL A 92 10.60 -1.32 -1.52
CA VAL A 92 10.66 -2.65 -2.14
C VAL A 92 11.44 -2.55 -3.43
N ASP A 93 12.42 -3.42 -3.62
CA ASP A 93 13.24 -3.47 -4.83
C ASP A 93 12.83 -4.61 -5.76
N LYS A 94 13.39 -4.63 -6.99
CA LYS A 94 13.13 -5.68 -7.99
C LYS A 94 13.42 -7.09 -7.43
N SER A 95 14.52 -7.22 -6.67
CA SER A 95 14.91 -8.48 -6.03
C SER A 95 13.87 -8.97 -5.01
N ASP A 96 13.22 -8.07 -4.29
CA ASP A 96 12.19 -8.43 -3.31
C ASP A 96 10.94 -8.98 -3.99
N HIS A 97 10.55 -8.38 -5.12
CA HIS A 97 9.47 -8.92 -5.96
C HIS A 97 9.83 -10.29 -6.52
N ILE A 98 11.07 -10.49 -6.98
CA ILE A 98 11.54 -11.82 -7.42
C ILE A 98 11.47 -12.83 -6.28
N ASN A 99 11.99 -12.50 -5.09
CA ASN A 99 11.95 -13.36 -3.91
C ASN A 99 10.51 -13.68 -3.46
N PHE A 100 9.59 -12.73 -3.61
CA PHE A 100 8.16 -12.90 -3.36
C PHE A 100 7.53 -13.90 -4.36
N LEU A 101 7.78 -13.73 -5.66
CA LEU A 101 7.25 -14.66 -6.68
C LEU A 101 7.88 -16.06 -6.52
N CYS A 102 9.17 -16.14 -6.19
CA CYS A 102 9.85 -17.38 -5.83
C CYS A 102 9.23 -18.04 -4.58
N GLY A 103 8.84 -17.25 -3.57
CA GLY A 103 8.13 -17.72 -2.37
C GLY A 103 6.72 -18.23 -2.65
N MET A 104 6.07 -17.77 -3.74
CA MET A 104 4.83 -18.32 -4.26
C MET A 104 5.01 -19.56 -5.15
N ASN A 105 6.24 -20.05 -5.32
CA ASN A 105 6.60 -21.19 -6.17
C ASN A 105 6.25 -21.01 -7.66
N TYR A 106 6.43 -19.80 -8.19
CA TYR A 106 6.34 -19.55 -9.63
C TYR A 106 7.42 -20.30 -10.41
N ILE A 107 7.08 -20.74 -11.62
CA ILE A 107 8.01 -21.45 -12.52
C ILE A 107 9.07 -20.47 -13.05
N LEU A 108 10.35 -20.88 -13.05
CA LEU A 108 11.47 -20.03 -13.49
C LEU A 108 11.28 -19.43 -14.88
N LYS A 109 10.74 -20.19 -15.84
CA LYS A 109 10.42 -19.67 -17.19
C LYS A 109 9.41 -18.53 -17.15
N MET A 110 8.42 -18.59 -16.27
CA MET A 110 7.44 -17.51 -16.08
C MET A 110 8.09 -16.30 -15.41
N LEU A 111 8.97 -16.51 -14.44
CA LEU A 111 9.73 -15.43 -13.82
C LEU A 111 10.65 -14.72 -14.81
N GLN A 112 11.28 -15.45 -15.73
CA GLN A 112 12.08 -14.86 -16.81
C GLN A 112 11.22 -13.99 -17.73
N LEU A 113 10.02 -14.46 -18.10
CA LEU A 113 9.07 -13.68 -18.89
C LEU A 113 8.60 -12.40 -18.18
N ILE A 114 8.33 -12.48 -16.87
CA ILE A 114 7.86 -11.33 -16.07
C ILE A 114 8.98 -10.31 -15.83
N SER A 115 10.18 -10.78 -15.47
CA SER A 115 11.32 -9.92 -15.08
C SER A 115 12.12 -9.39 -16.27
N GLY A 116 11.99 -10.02 -17.44
CA GLY A 116 12.77 -9.73 -18.64
C GLY A 116 14.21 -10.24 -18.60
N GLU A 117 14.61 -10.98 -17.56
CA GLU A 117 16.00 -11.44 -17.38
C GLU A 117 16.08 -12.86 -16.80
N ALA A 118 17.27 -13.46 -16.83
CA ALA A 118 17.50 -14.77 -16.23
C ALA A 118 17.41 -14.70 -14.70
N VAL A 119 16.34 -15.27 -14.13
CA VAL A 119 16.11 -15.30 -12.68
C VAL A 119 16.61 -16.62 -12.08
N THR A 120 17.32 -16.49 -10.95
CA THR A 120 17.58 -17.60 -10.03
C THR A 120 16.93 -17.29 -8.68
N CYS A 121 16.21 -18.25 -8.10
CA CYS A 121 15.61 -18.08 -6.78
C CYS A 121 16.66 -18.34 -5.69
N THR A 122 17.49 -17.35 -5.42
CA THR A 122 18.50 -17.38 -4.35
C THR A 122 17.88 -17.13 -2.97
N GLY A 123 16.73 -16.45 -2.92
CA GLY A 123 15.94 -16.21 -1.73
C GLY A 123 14.47 -16.57 -1.91
N LYS A 124 13.76 -16.78 -0.80
CA LYS A 124 12.31 -16.93 -0.76
C LYS A 124 11.74 -16.10 0.37
N THR A 125 10.86 -15.17 0.03
CA THR A 125 10.11 -14.38 1.01
C THR A 125 8.69 -14.94 1.10
N LEU A 126 8.19 -15.16 2.32
CA LEU A 126 6.78 -15.52 2.50
C LEU A 126 5.91 -14.41 1.89
N PRO A 127 4.84 -14.73 1.13
CA PRO A 127 4.03 -13.71 0.48
C PRO A 127 3.53 -12.59 1.40
N LYS A 128 3.20 -12.93 2.66
CA LYS A 128 2.78 -11.97 3.70
C LYS A 128 3.87 -10.99 4.15
N ASN A 129 5.15 -11.31 3.92
CA ASN A 129 6.32 -10.57 4.39
C ASN A 129 6.96 -9.71 3.28
N LEU A 130 6.34 -9.58 2.10
CA LEU A 130 6.72 -8.51 1.19
C LEU A 130 6.56 -7.17 1.93
N ASN A 131 7.55 -6.28 1.81
CA ASN A 131 7.60 -5.01 2.55
C ASN A 131 6.62 -3.98 1.98
N TYR A 132 5.33 -4.33 1.97
CA TYR A 132 4.25 -3.59 1.35
C TYR A 132 3.53 -2.75 2.43
N PRO A 133 3.03 -1.53 2.10
CA PRO A 133 2.35 -0.61 3.01
C PRO A 133 0.93 -1.07 3.45
N SER A 134 0.64 -2.36 3.32
CA SER A 134 -0.54 -3.01 3.88
C SER A 134 -0.21 -4.45 4.27
N MET A 135 -0.98 -4.99 5.21
CA MET A 135 -0.82 -6.37 5.70
C MET A 135 -2.12 -7.14 5.52
N THR A 136 -2.04 -8.29 4.86
CA THR A 136 -3.20 -9.14 4.59
C THR A 136 -2.84 -10.61 4.83
N ALA A 137 -3.73 -11.35 5.48
CA ALA A 137 -3.60 -12.80 5.64
C ALA A 137 -4.93 -13.51 5.48
N ARG A 138 -4.89 -14.70 4.89
CA ARG A 138 -6.04 -15.59 4.80
C ARG A 138 -6.10 -16.43 6.08
N VAL A 139 -7.24 -16.38 6.78
CA VAL A 139 -7.47 -17.11 8.02
C VAL A 139 -8.74 -17.94 7.89
N ALA A 140 -8.83 -19.04 8.65
CA ALA A 140 -10.01 -19.90 8.65
C ALA A 140 -11.14 -19.26 9.49
N ALA A 141 -12.34 -19.23 8.92
CA ALA A 141 -13.51 -18.69 9.61
C ALA A 141 -13.79 -19.43 10.93
N GLY A 142 -14.04 -18.69 12.01
CA GLY A 142 -14.42 -19.22 13.32
C GLY A 142 -13.31 -19.96 14.08
N LYS A 143 -12.07 -19.98 13.58
CA LYS A 143 -10.93 -20.59 14.26
C LYS A 143 -10.03 -19.54 14.87
N GLN A 144 -9.38 -19.90 15.97
CA GLN A 144 -8.28 -19.11 16.50
C GLN A 144 -7.15 -19.10 15.48
N PHE A 145 -6.48 -17.96 15.38
CA PHE A 145 -5.31 -17.79 14.53
C PHE A 145 -4.34 -16.81 15.17
N GLN A 146 -3.07 -16.97 14.79
CA GLN A 146 -2.00 -16.02 15.05
C GLN A 146 -1.24 -15.83 13.74
N VAL A 147 -1.09 -14.57 13.31
CA VAL A 147 -0.33 -14.23 12.10
C VAL A 147 0.64 -13.10 12.41
N ASN A 148 1.90 -13.34 12.05
CA ASN A 148 2.95 -12.35 12.20
C ASN A 148 3.34 -11.79 10.82
N PHE A 149 3.57 -10.48 10.76
CA PHE A 149 4.02 -9.74 9.60
C PHE A 149 5.32 -9.03 9.93
N SER A 150 6.35 -9.25 9.12
CA SER A 150 7.60 -8.50 9.23
C SER A 150 7.59 -7.35 8.23
N ARG A 151 8.02 -6.17 8.66
CA ARG A 151 8.13 -4.96 7.85
C ARG A 151 9.38 -4.18 8.20
N THR A 152 9.84 -3.40 7.23
CA THR A 152 11.01 -2.52 7.34
C THR A 152 10.64 -1.14 6.83
N LEU A 153 10.87 -0.13 7.66
CA LEU A 153 10.64 1.26 7.32
C LEU A 153 11.98 1.92 7.06
N ARG A 154 12.00 2.86 6.11
CA ARG A 154 13.12 3.74 5.87
C ARG A 154 12.77 5.16 6.28
N ASN A 155 13.68 5.80 7.01
CA ASN A 155 13.54 7.21 7.38
C ASN A 155 13.81 8.13 6.19
N LEU A 156 12.90 9.06 5.95
CA LEU A 156 13.01 10.11 4.93
C LEU A 156 13.16 11.51 5.53
N GLY A 157 13.15 11.63 6.86
CA GLY A 157 13.21 12.91 7.56
C GLY A 157 14.35 13.01 8.58
N MET A 158 14.27 14.04 9.41
CA MET A 158 15.19 14.25 10.53
C MET A 158 15.03 13.16 11.60
N ARG A 159 16.00 13.09 12.52
CA ARG A 159 15.96 12.20 13.68
C ARG A 159 14.60 12.30 14.38
N SER A 160 13.88 11.19 14.44
CA SER A 160 12.54 11.11 15.03
C SER A 160 12.29 9.73 15.64
N THR A 161 11.48 9.70 16.69
CA THR A 161 10.96 8.47 17.28
C THR A 161 9.49 8.35 16.94
N TYR A 162 9.12 7.24 16.30
CA TYR A 162 7.76 6.94 15.89
C TYR A 162 7.17 5.87 16.81
N LYS A 163 5.93 6.05 17.25
CA LYS A 163 5.24 5.09 18.12
C LYS A 163 4.10 4.45 17.35
N ALA A 164 4.01 3.13 17.42
CA ALA A 164 2.95 2.39 16.75
C ALA A 164 1.61 2.63 17.47
N GLU A 165 0.61 3.06 16.71
CA GLU A 165 -0.78 3.18 17.19
C GLU A 165 -1.68 2.23 16.41
N VAL A 166 -2.50 1.45 17.14
CA VAL A 166 -3.50 0.56 16.55
C VAL A 166 -4.88 1.08 16.94
N SER A 167 -5.67 1.47 15.94
CA SER A 167 -7.03 1.97 16.12
C SER A 167 -8.06 1.04 15.47
N GLY A 168 -9.23 0.90 16.11
CA GLY A 168 -10.40 0.24 15.51
C GLY A 168 -10.29 -1.28 15.34
N SER A 169 -9.35 -1.96 16.02
CA SER A 169 -9.19 -3.40 15.86
C SER A 169 -10.28 -4.22 16.56
N LYS A 170 -10.84 -5.18 15.83
CA LYS A 170 -11.62 -6.31 16.42
C LYS A 170 -10.71 -7.49 16.80
N PHE A 171 -9.41 -7.28 16.77
CA PHE A 171 -8.38 -8.30 16.94
C PHE A 171 -7.37 -7.80 17.95
N ASP A 172 -6.71 -8.73 18.62
CA ASP A 172 -5.56 -8.40 19.44
C ASP A 172 -4.35 -8.20 18.51
N VAL A 173 -3.81 -6.99 18.49
CA VAL A 173 -2.71 -6.60 17.61
C VAL A 173 -1.56 -6.10 18.46
N ARG A 174 -0.39 -6.71 18.28
CA ARG A 174 0.83 -6.36 18.98
C ARG A 174 1.91 -5.98 17.98
N VAL A 175 2.60 -4.87 18.24
CA VAL A 175 3.73 -4.40 17.43
C VAL A 175 5.00 -4.45 18.27
N ILE A 176 6.07 -5.02 17.72
CA ILE A 176 7.36 -5.15 18.39
C ILE A 176 8.47 -4.67 17.45
N PRO A 177 9.29 -3.68 17.85
CA PRO A 177 9.14 -2.85 19.04
C PRO A 177 7.95 -1.88 18.92
N GLU A 178 7.41 -1.40 20.06
CA GLU A 178 6.29 -0.44 20.09
C GLU A 178 6.71 0.97 19.63
N ALA A 179 8.01 1.27 19.68
CA ALA A 179 8.59 2.52 19.22
C ALA A 179 9.85 2.27 18.40
N LEU A 180 9.97 2.97 17.28
CA LEU A 180 11.14 2.94 16.39
C LEU A 180 11.85 4.28 16.48
N SER A 181 13.13 4.25 16.81
CA SER A 181 13.97 5.45 16.88
C SER A 181 14.93 5.47 15.70
N LEU A 182 14.65 6.34 14.72
CA LEU A 182 15.45 6.50 13.52
C LEU A 182 16.29 7.77 13.70
N ASN A 183 17.61 7.59 13.82
CA ASN A 183 18.55 8.63 14.19
C ASN A 183 19.13 9.38 12.99
N THR A 184 19.17 8.72 11.84
CA THR A 184 19.78 9.21 10.61
C THR A 184 18.82 9.13 9.43
N MET A 185 19.00 10.02 8.46
CA MET A 185 18.29 9.94 7.17
C MET A 185 18.65 8.63 6.48
N HIS A 186 17.68 7.99 5.86
CA HIS A 186 17.81 6.70 5.17
C HIS A 186 18.13 5.48 6.03
N GLU A 187 18.16 5.63 7.35
CA GLU A 187 18.19 4.51 8.28
C GLU A 187 16.98 3.61 8.06
N LYS A 188 17.20 2.30 8.19
CA LYS A 188 16.17 1.29 8.04
C LYS A 188 15.98 0.59 9.37
N GLU A 189 14.73 0.51 9.82
CA GLU A 189 14.38 -0.20 11.05
C GLU A 189 13.21 -1.15 10.79
N SER A 190 13.26 -2.32 11.41
CA SER A 190 12.28 -3.38 11.22
C SER A 190 11.39 -3.54 12.44
N PHE A 191 10.13 -3.92 12.19
CA PHE A 191 9.18 -4.28 13.23
C PHE A 191 8.40 -5.54 12.83
N GLU A 192 7.88 -6.21 13.84
CA GLU A 192 6.98 -7.35 13.70
C GLU A 192 5.61 -7.00 14.25
N LEU A 193 4.58 -7.20 13.43
CA LEU A 193 3.18 -7.04 13.79
C LEU A 193 2.53 -8.41 13.91
N THR A 194 2.02 -8.73 15.09
CA THR A 194 1.33 -9.98 15.42
C THR A 194 -0.16 -9.71 15.60
N VAL A 195 -1.00 -10.42 14.84
CA VAL A 195 -2.47 -10.36 14.95
C VAL A 195 -3.00 -11.68 15.46
N CYS A 196 -3.79 -11.65 16.52
CA CYS A 196 -4.41 -12.80 17.15
C CYS A 196 -5.94 -12.66 17.23
N LEU A 197 -6.65 -13.78 17.06
CA LEU A 197 -8.06 -13.88 17.41
C LEU A 197 -8.29 -15.02 18.40
N PHE A 198 -8.81 -14.68 19.57
CA PHE A 198 -9.31 -15.61 20.58
C PHE A 198 -10.84 -15.74 20.43
N GLN A 199 -11.41 -16.91 20.76
CA GLN A 199 -12.80 -17.31 20.45
C GLN A 199 -13.85 -16.23 20.76
N GLY A 200 -14.76 -15.94 19.80
CA GLY A 200 -15.96 -15.12 20.03
C GLY A 200 -16.25 -13.98 19.05
N MET A 201 -15.39 -13.71 18.06
CA MET A 201 -15.58 -12.58 17.14
C MET A 201 -15.70 -13.02 15.67
N VAL A 202 -16.66 -12.42 14.96
CA VAL A 202 -16.98 -12.72 13.55
C VAL A 202 -16.00 -12.01 12.62
N LEU A 203 -15.44 -12.79 11.69
CA LEU A 203 -14.41 -12.39 10.73
C LEU A 203 -14.95 -11.52 9.60
N LYS A 204 -14.30 -10.37 9.39
CA LYS A 204 -14.07 -9.79 8.06
C LYS A 204 -12.56 -9.59 7.93
N THR A 205 -12.00 -9.86 6.76
CA THR A 205 -10.59 -9.60 6.49
C THR A 205 -10.30 -8.12 6.72
N VAL A 206 -9.19 -7.80 7.36
CA VAL A 206 -8.80 -6.42 7.68
C VAL A 206 -7.43 -6.18 7.09
N ASN A 207 -7.29 -5.09 6.32
CA ASN A 207 -5.98 -4.56 5.97
C ASN A 207 -5.62 -3.50 7.01
N TRP A 208 -4.43 -3.61 7.60
CA TRP A 208 -3.94 -2.60 8.53
C TRP A 208 -3.16 -1.54 7.76
N CYS A 209 -3.50 -0.27 8.02
CA CYS A 209 -2.58 0.84 7.81
C CYS A 209 -2.02 1.18 9.19
N LEU A 210 -0.77 0.79 9.46
CA LEU A 210 -0.08 1.25 10.66
C LEU A 210 0.30 2.71 10.39
N LEU A 211 -0.38 3.64 11.06
CA LEU A 211 0.08 5.00 11.20
C LEU A 211 1.18 4.97 12.25
N ILE A 212 2.36 5.46 11.87
CA ILE A 212 3.53 5.56 12.74
C ILE A 212 3.98 7.01 12.72
#